data_AF-A0A351C8Q3-F1
#
_entry.id   AF-A0A351C8Q3-F1
#
_cell.length_a   1.000
_cell.length_b   1.000
_cell.length_c   1.000
_cell.angle_alpha   90.00
_cell.angle_beta   90.00
_cell.angle_gamma   90.00
#
_symmetry.space_group_name_H-M   'P 1'
#
loop_
_entity.id
_entity.type
_entity.pdbx_description
1 polymer ?
#
loop_
_entity_poly.entity_id
_entity_poly.type
_entity_poly.pdbx_seq_one_letter_code
_entity_poly.pdbx_strand_id
1 'polypeptide(L)'
;AGTDLVAHSLNPAALGAPQPIGLTLDATYAAVYAGLAAIPAANLAAALNAQGLPIDAATAGALQALLSPAAGTNVQGFSPGILAMLNTSTGGVDFLDNRDLKDIRPLDQTITNTVEVGYKGVINDNMVATIDLYYTNRDNFVGPLLLETPFVFVPGLANDLTAALAAGIAGNAQLAGALGAFGLSSAQAAGLVVSLAADQLPSATTPVAVVQPSQNNAGLGQTPEMMLTYRNFGKVSFYGADIALQYMANDNLDLYGNLSLVSDDFFDEEELEEPDTGLALALNAPKLKGSAGFRYQFKNGLSVNASGRYTDGFPVLSGPYVGDVPSYFLLDVGAGFDLSEFAPGLRIDVTVSNVGDNMHREFVGAPQMGRMAMGRVTYDM
;
A
#
# COMPACT_ATOMS: atom_id res chain seq x y z
N ALA A 1 21.55 -7.53 -13.52
CA ALA A 1 20.88 -7.13 -14.77
C ALA A 1 19.98 -6.00 -14.32
N GLY A 2 20.43 -4.76 -14.32
CA GLY A 2 20.85 -3.97 -15.47
C GLY A 2 19.90 -2.79 -15.45
N THR A 3 20.30 -1.73 -14.75
CA THR A 3 19.47 -0.58 -14.39
C THR A 3 19.15 0.29 -15.60
N ASP A 4 18.42 -0.27 -16.57
CA ASP A 4 17.95 0.44 -17.76
C ASP A 4 16.68 1.25 -17.42
N LEU A 5 16.72 1.91 -16.27
CA LEU A 5 15.68 2.81 -15.80
C LEU A 5 15.99 4.20 -16.33
N VAL A 6 15.02 4.80 -16.99
CA VAL A 6 15.16 6.11 -17.62
C VAL A 6 14.01 7.00 -17.17
N ALA A 7 14.33 8.22 -16.75
CA ALA A 7 13.34 9.24 -16.47
C ALA A 7 12.80 9.78 -17.80
N HIS A 8 11.50 9.61 -18.02
CA HIS A 8 10.81 10.11 -19.20
C HIS A 8 9.95 11.32 -18.82
N SER A 9 10.06 12.39 -19.61
CA SER A 9 9.49 13.69 -19.28
C SER A 9 7.97 13.69 -19.28
N LEU A 10 7.40 14.40 -18.30
CA LEU A 10 5.99 14.78 -18.24
C LEU A 10 5.73 16.19 -18.80
N ASN A 11 6.79 16.89 -19.24
CA ASN A 11 6.63 18.20 -19.87
C ASN A 11 5.89 18.04 -21.21
N PRO A 12 4.76 18.74 -21.45
CA PRO A 12 4.04 18.65 -22.72
C PRO A 12 4.88 18.89 -23.98
N ALA A 13 5.91 19.75 -23.90
CA ALA A 13 6.79 20.04 -25.03
C ALA A 13 7.82 18.95 -25.33
N ALA A 14 8.08 18.06 -24.37
CA ALA A 14 9.06 16.97 -24.46
C ALA A 14 8.47 15.64 -23.96
N LEU A 15 7.15 15.48 -24.02
CA LEU A 15 6.43 14.38 -23.38
C LEU A 15 6.99 13.03 -23.86
N GLY A 16 7.32 12.14 -22.93
CA GLY A 16 7.90 10.83 -23.25
C GLY A 16 9.35 10.87 -23.72
N ALA A 17 10.00 12.03 -23.79
CA ALA A 17 11.44 12.13 -24.09
C ALA A 17 12.27 11.72 -22.87
N PRO A 18 13.40 11.01 -23.05
CA PRO A 18 14.32 10.73 -21.97
C PRO A 18 14.94 12.04 -21.47
N GLN A 19 15.03 12.20 -20.15
CA GLN A 19 15.66 13.34 -19.50
C GLN A 19 16.48 12.88 -18.27
N PRO A 20 17.45 13.67 -17.80
CA PRO A 20 18.11 13.42 -16.53
C PRO A 20 17.14 13.49 -15.33
N ILE A 21 17.56 13.02 -14.14
CA ILE A 21 16.83 13.22 -12.88
C ILE A 21 16.99 14.68 -12.43
N GLY A 22 16.20 15.56 -13.04
CA GLY A 22 16.24 17.01 -12.87
C GLY A 22 15.94 17.73 -14.18
N LEU A 23 16.22 19.02 -14.25
CA LEU A 23 15.98 19.83 -15.44
C LEU A 23 17.20 20.67 -15.80
N THR A 24 17.48 20.78 -17.11
CA THR A 24 18.52 21.68 -17.59
C THR A 24 17.99 23.11 -17.62
N LEU A 25 18.76 24.04 -17.07
CA LEU A 25 18.31 25.42 -16.87
C LEU A 25 18.24 26.21 -18.18
N ASP A 26 19.01 25.81 -19.19
CA ASP A 26 19.00 26.41 -20.52
C ASP A 26 17.67 26.17 -21.24
N ALA A 27 17.18 24.92 -21.25
CA ALA A 27 15.92 24.54 -21.86
C ALA A 27 14.73 25.13 -21.06
N THR A 28 14.80 25.10 -19.72
CA THR A 28 13.81 25.76 -18.87
C THR A 28 13.75 27.26 -19.14
N TYR A 29 14.90 27.93 -19.23
CA TYR A 29 14.95 29.36 -19.52
C TYR A 29 14.43 29.69 -20.91
N ALA A 30 14.73 28.88 -21.93
CA ALA A 30 14.22 29.07 -23.28
C ALA A 30 12.68 29.05 -23.29
N ALA A 31 12.06 28.13 -22.56
CA ALA A 31 10.60 28.07 -22.42
C ALA A 31 10.03 29.30 -21.68
N VAL A 32 10.66 29.70 -20.58
CA VAL A 32 10.28 30.92 -19.83
C VAL A 32 10.37 32.16 -20.72
N TYR A 33 11.47 32.30 -21.47
CA TYR A 33 11.66 33.42 -22.39
C TYR A 33 10.64 33.40 -23.52
N ALA A 34 10.29 32.25 -24.08
CA ALA A 34 9.28 32.15 -25.13
C ALA A 34 7.91 32.65 -24.63
N GLY A 35 7.52 32.27 -23.40
CA GLY A 35 6.31 32.78 -22.75
C GLY A 35 6.37 34.29 -22.51
N LEU A 36 7.51 34.79 -22.00
CA LEU A 36 7.72 36.23 -21.79
C LEU A 36 7.66 37.00 -23.11
N ALA A 37 8.30 36.51 -24.17
CA ALA A 37 8.35 37.14 -25.50
C ALA A 37 6.99 37.20 -26.21
N ALA A 38 6.06 36.32 -25.84
CA ALA A 38 4.69 36.35 -26.34
C ALA A 38 3.85 37.49 -25.72
N ILE A 39 4.30 38.10 -24.62
CA ILE A 39 3.61 39.22 -23.98
C ILE A 39 3.85 40.50 -24.81
N PRO A 40 2.79 41.18 -25.28
CA PRO A 40 2.96 42.46 -25.98
C PRO A 40 3.68 43.49 -25.11
N ALA A 41 4.60 44.25 -25.70
CA ALA A 41 5.44 45.19 -24.97
C ALA A 41 4.65 46.24 -24.15
N ALA A 42 3.47 46.64 -24.63
CA ALA A 42 2.56 47.53 -23.89
C ALA A 42 2.03 46.88 -22.60
N ASN A 43 1.70 45.59 -22.64
CA ASN A 43 1.21 44.84 -21.48
C ASN A 43 2.34 44.58 -20.49
N LEU A 44 3.54 44.27 -21.00
CA LEU A 44 4.74 44.10 -20.17
C LEU A 44 5.11 45.41 -19.46
N ALA A 45 5.08 46.54 -20.17
CA ALA A 45 5.28 47.87 -19.57
C ALA A 45 4.24 48.15 -18.48
N ALA A 46 2.95 47.88 -18.74
CA ALA A 46 1.90 48.07 -17.74
C ALA A 46 2.12 47.21 -16.47
N ALA A 47 2.54 45.96 -16.64
CA ALA A 47 2.87 45.06 -15.53
C ALA A 47 4.07 45.56 -14.71
N LEU A 48 5.13 46.02 -15.37
CA LEU A 48 6.33 46.56 -14.71
C LEU A 48 6.04 47.90 -14.00
N ASN A 49 5.22 48.77 -14.61
CA ASN A 49 4.74 50.00 -13.98
C ASN A 49 3.94 49.71 -12.70
N ALA A 50 3.09 48.68 -12.70
CA ALA A 50 2.34 48.27 -11.51
C ALA A 50 3.24 47.75 -10.37
N GLN A 51 4.45 47.28 -10.70
CA GLN A 51 5.50 46.87 -9.76
C GLN A 51 6.43 48.04 -9.36
N GLY A 52 6.10 49.28 -9.73
CA GLY A 52 6.85 50.47 -9.36
C GLY A 52 8.06 50.77 -10.26
N LEU A 53 8.16 50.15 -11.44
CA LEU A 53 9.21 50.41 -12.43
C LEU A 53 8.64 51.24 -13.59
N PRO A 54 8.80 52.58 -13.57
CA PRO A 54 8.23 53.47 -14.58
C PRO A 54 8.94 53.32 -15.93
N ILE A 55 8.33 52.60 -16.87
CA ILE A 55 8.85 52.38 -18.23
C ILE A 55 7.75 52.48 -19.30
N ASP A 56 8.14 52.89 -20.50
CA ASP A 56 7.27 52.88 -21.68
C ASP A 56 7.30 51.53 -22.43
N ALA A 57 6.36 51.34 -23.36
CA ALA A 57 6.25 50.12 -24.14
C ALA A 57 7.50 49.83 -24.99
N ALA A 58 8.16 50.88 -25.51
CA ALA A 58 9.36 50.71 -26.33
C ALA A 58 10.54 50.17 -25.51
N THR A 59 10.73 50.72 -24.30
CA THR A 59 11.75 50.30 -23.34
C THR A 59 11.49 48.89 -22.84
N ALA A 60 10.24 48.56 -22.52
CA ALA A 60 9.86 47.21 -22.11
C ALA A 60 10.17 46.18 -23.19
N GLY A 61 9.86 46.49 -24.45
CA GLY A 61 10.19 45.63 -25.60
C GLY A 61 11.70 45.48 -25.84
N ALA A 62 12.48 46.55 -25.63
CA ALA A 62 13.94 46.50 -25.76
C ALA A 62 14.58 45.63 -24.65
N LEU A 63 14.15 45.77 -23.39
CA LEU A 63 14.61 44.94 -22.28
C LEU A 63 14.22 43.47 -22.49
N GLN A 64 12.99 43.22 -22.93
CA GLN A 64 12.52 41.88 -23.30
C GLN A 64 13.39 41.27 -24.41
N ALA A 65 13.69 42.00 -25.49
CA ALA A 65 14.53 41.49 -26.58
C ALA A 65 15.95 41.15 -26.11
N LEU A 66 16.51 41.94 -25.18
CA LEU A 66 17.83 41.71 -24.61
C LEU A 66 17.87 40.50 -23.66
N LEU A 67 16.74 40.09 -23.08
CA LEU A 67 16.63 38.83 -22.33
C LEU A 67 16.73 37.59 -23.22
N SER A 68 16.64 37.73 -24.55
CA SER A 68 16.78 36.58 -25.45
C SER A 68 18.15 35.89 -25.28
N PRO A 69 18.21 34.55 -25.25
CA PRO A 69 19.48 33.83 -25.39
C PRO A 69 20.25 34.26 -26.64
N ALA A 70 19.55 34.53 -27.75
CA ALA A 70 20.17 35.02 -28.99
C ALA A 70 20.76 36.42 -28.88
N ALA A 71 20.33 37.22 -27.90
CA ALA A 71 20.88 38.55 -27.59
C ALA A 71 22.04 38.50 -26.60
N GLY A 72 22.49 37.31 -26.19
CA GLY A 72 23.65 37.10 -25.31
C GLY A 72 23.32 36.85 -23.84
N THR A 73 22.04 36.81 -23.45
CA THR A 73 21.62 36.44 -22.09
C THR A 73 21.55 34.91 -21.97
N ASN A 74 22.72 34.30 -21.78
CA ASN A 74 22.85 32.84 -21.75
C ASN A 74 22.65 32.30 -20.34
N VAL A 75 21.68 31.41 -20.16
CA VAL A 75 21.47 30.63 -18.95
C VAL A 75 21.96 29.21 -19.19
N GLN A 76 22.78 28.70 -18.27
CA GLN A 76 23.36 27.37 -18.31
C GLN A 76 23.32 26.77 -16.90
N GLY A 77 23.30 25.44 -16.82
CA GLY A 77 23.31 24.72 -15.55
C GLY A 77 22.21 23.67 -15.46
N PHE A 78 22.05 23.12 -14.27
CA PHE A 78 21.17 22.01 -14.00
C PHE A 78 20.54 22.16 -12.62
N SER A 79 19.23 21.98 -12.53
CA SER A 79 18.53 21.87 -11.26
C SER A 79 18.33 20.39 -10.93
N PRO A 80 18.93 19.89 -9.83
CA PRO A 80 18.87 18.47 -9.49
C PRO A 80 17.47 18.05 -9.03
N GLY A 81 17.01 16.90 -9.52
CA GLY A 81 15.76 16.30 -9.09
C GLY A 81 15.92 15.41 -7.85
N ILE A 82 14.79 15.15 -7.19
CA ILE A 82 14.62 14.14 -6.15
C ILE A 82 13.57 13.12 -6.61
N LEU A 83 13.74 11.86 -6.19
CA LEU A 83 12.79 10.80 -6.51
C LEU A 83 11.78 10.65 -5.38
N ALA A 84 10.52 10.39 -5.72
CA ALA A 84 9.50 10.03 -4.75
C ALA A 84 8.50 9.02 -5.32
N MET A 85 7.96 8.18 -4.44
CA MET A 85 6.85 7.29 -4.74
C MET A 85 5.53 7.97 -4.42
N LEU A 86 4.51 7.75 -5.23
CA LEU A 86 3.16 8.19 -4.88
C LEU A 86 2.60 7.23 -3.82
N ASN A 87 2.21 7.77 -2.67
CA ASN A 87 1.51 7.01 -1.65
C ASN A 87 0.02 6.98 -2.00
N THR A 88 -0.46 5.87 -2.54
CA THR A 88 -1.86 5.74 -2.97
C THR A 88 -2.85 5.70 -1.81
N SER A 89 -2.38 5.44 -0.58
CA SER A 89 -3.22 5.38 0.62
C SER A 89 -3.45 6.77 1.22
N THR A 90 -2.45 7.64 1.19
CA THR A 90 -2.54 9.01 1.73
C THR A 90 -2.77 10.08 0.65
N GLY A 91 -2.54 9.74 -0.63
CA GLY A 91 -2.51 10.70 -1.73
C GLY A 91 -1.27 11.61 -1.71
N GLY A 92 -0.30 11.34 -0.83
CA GLY A 92 0.95 12.09 -0.68
C GLY A 92 2.10 11.52 -1.52
N VAL A 93 3.31 12.04 -1.30
CA VAL A 93 4.54 11.56 -1.91
C VAL A 93 5.53 11.15 -0.83
N ASP A 94 6.12 9.96 -0.97
CA ASP A 94 7.14 9.43 -0.08
C ASP A 94 8.50 9.59 -0.77
N PHE A 95 9.32 10.51 -0.27
CA PHE A 95 10.62 10.81 -0.86
C PHE A 95 11.60 9.66 -0.64
N LEU A 96 12.36 9.33 -1.69
CA LEU A 96 13.37 8.27 -1.64
C LEU A 96 14.70 8.85 -1.18
N ASP A 97 15.15 8.46 0.01
CA ASP A 97 16.33 9.02 0.67
C ASP A 97 17.66 8.82 -0.08
N ASN A 98 17.74 7.86 -1.02
CA ASN A 98 19.04 7.45 -1.56
C ASN A 98 19.17 7.47 -3.10
N ARG A 99 18.19 7.95 -3.86
CA ARG A 99 18.12 7.81 -5.33
C ARG A 99 18.34 6.37 -5.84
N ASP A 100 18.34 5.40 -4.94
CA ASP A 100 18.80 4.03 -5.19
C ASP A 100 17.61 3.24 -5.70
N LEU A 101 17.38 3.41 -7.00
CA LEU A 101 16.39 2.63 -7.75
C LEU A 101 16.81 1.16 -7.67
N LYS A 102 16.10 0.38 -6.86
CA LYS A 102 16.36 -1.05 -6.73
C LYS A 102 15.63 -1.79 -7.85
N ASP A 103 16.37 -2.66 -8.54
CA ASP A 103 15.78 -3.60 -9.48
C ASP A 103 14.78 -4.50 -8.74
N ILE A 104 13.57 -4.58 -9.29
CA ILE A 104 12.51 -5.45 -8.77
C ILE A 104 12.79 -6.86 -9.27
N ARG A 105 13.00 -7.78 -8.35
CA ARG A 105 13.21 -9.19 -8.72
C ARG A 105 11.90 -9.77 -9.28
N PRO A 106 11.97 -10.68 -10.26
CA PRO A 106 10.82 -11.50 -10.64
C PRO A 106 10.21 -12.19 -9.43
N LEU A 107 8.92 -12.50 -9.52
CA LEU A 107 8.24 -13.20 -8.43
C LEU A 107 8.82 -14.60 -8.24
N ASP A 108 9.22 -14.87 -7.01
CA ASP A 108 9.50 -16.19 -6.48
C ASP A 108 8.21 -16.81 -5.91
N GLN A 109 8.19 -18.13 -5.81
CA GLN A 109 7.10 -18.84 -5.13
C GLN A 109 7.13 -18.55 -3.63
N THR A 110 5.96 -18.39 -3.01
CA THR A 110 5.86 -18.47 -1.54
C THR A 110 6.24 -19.88 -1.10
N ILE A 111 7.21 -19.99 -0.21
CA ILE A 111 7.67 -21.28 0.32
C ILE A 111 7.20 -21.40 1.76
N THR A 112 6.52 -22.49 2.07
CA THR A 112 6.14 -22.86 3.45
C THR A 112 6.86 -24.14 3.82
N ASN A 113 7.66 -24.09 4.89
CA ASN A 113 8.32 -25.24 5.48
C ASN A 113 7.79 -25.45 6.89
N THR A 114 7.22 -26.62 7.15
CA THR A 114 6.67 -26.97 8.45
C THR A 114 7.32 -28.25 8.95
N VAL A 115 7.72 -28.23 10.22
CA VAL A 115 8.15 -29.43 10.96
C VAL A 115 7.10 -29.69 12.03
N GLU A 116 6.55 -30.91 12.02
CA GLU A 116 5.53 -31.33 12.97
C GLU A 116 5.98 -32.58 13.72
N VAL A 117 5.70 -32.62 15.01
CA VAL A 117 5.90 -33.79 15.87
C VAL A 117 4.62 -34.02 16.64
N GLY A 118 4.04 -35.20 16.49
CA GLY A 118 2.75 -35.54 17.08
C GLY A 118 2.69 -36.90 17.72
N TYR A 119 1.71 -37.06 18.60
CA TYR A 119 1.31 -38.32 19.22
C TYR A 119 -0.17 -38.55 19.01
N LYS A 120 -0.53 -39.77 18.61
CA LYS A 120 -1.92 -40.25 18.60
C LYS A 120 -1.98 -41.63 19.22
N GLY A 121 -2.84 -41.81 20.21
CA GLY A 121 -3.01 -43.11 20.83
C GLY A 121 -4.23 -43.23 21.71
N VAL A 122 -4.52 -44.48 22.07
CA VAL A 122 -5.52 -44.84 23.07
C VAL A 122 -4.83 -44.95 24.43
N ILE A 123 -5.40 -44.33 25.45
CA ILE A 123 -4.94 -44.33 26.84
C ILE A 123 -6.04 -45.00 27.67
N ASN A 124 -5.69 -46.02 28.45
CA ASN A 124 -6.59 -46.77 29.33
C ASN A 124 -7.83 -47.35 28.63
N ASP A 125 -7.73 -47.71 27.35
CA ASP A 125 -8.80 -48.28 26.49
C ASP A 125 -10.05 -47.41 26.28
N ASN A 126 -10.13 -46.24 26.93
CA ASN A 126 -11.33 -45.40 26.94
C ASN A 126 -11.05 -43.93 26.61
N MET A 127 -9.80 -43.55 26.35
CA MET A 127 -9.43 -42.19 25.95
C MET A 127 -8.60 -42.21 24.68
N VAL A 128 -9.01 -41.49 23.64
CA VAL A 128 -8.16 -41.19 22.48
C VAL A 128 -7.58 -39.81 22.65
N ALA A 129 -6.26 -39.69 22.64
CA ALA A 129 -5.56 -38.42 22.68
C ALA A 129 -4.74 -38.24 21.39
N THR A 130 -4.83 -37.04 20.83
CA THR A 130 -4.00 -36.54 19.74
C THR A 130 -3.37 -35.23 20.18
N ILE A 131 -2.06 -35.10 20.02
CA ILE A 131 -1.30 -33.90 20.33
C ILE A 131 -0.32 -33.70 19.19
N ASP A 132 -0.40 -32.57 18.50
CA ASP A 132 0.51 -32.21 17.40
C ASP A 132 1.17 -30.87 17.75
N LEU A 133 2.49 -30.82 17.69
CA LEU A 133 3.29 -29.61 17.84
C LEU A 133 3.91 -29.28 16.49
N TYR A 134 3.78 -28.04 16.04
CA TYR A 134 4.31 -27.62 14.75
C TYR A 134 5.12 -26.34 14.87
N TYR A 135 6.12 -26.23 14.00
CA TYR A 135 6.87 -25.01 13.74
C TYR A 135 6.86 -24.79 12.22
N THR A 136 6.38 -23.62 11.80
CA THR A 136 6.26 -23.23 10.40
C THR A 136 7.13 -22.01 10.14
N ASN A 137 7.97 -22.08 9.11
CA ASN A 137 8.60 -20.92 8.50
C ASN A 137 8.02 -20.70 7.10
N ARG A 138 7.61 -19.47 6.80
CA ARG A 138 7.02 -19.10 5.52
C ARG A 138 7.68 -17.84 4.99
N ASP A 139 8.17 -17.93 3.77
CA ASP A 139 8.98 -16.89 3.13
C ASP A 139 8.38 -16.52 1.77
N ASN A 140 8.69 -15.31 1.29
CA ASN A 140 8.33 -14.81 -0.04
C ASN A 140 6.81 -14.72 -0.27
N PHE A 141 6.08 -14.07 0.65
CA PHE A 141 4.66 -13.76 0.44
C PHE A 141 4.49 -12.89 -0.80
N VAL A 142 3.47 -13.17 -1.62
CA VAL A 142 3.12 -12.26 -2.72
C VAL A 142 2.30 -11.12 -2.13
N GLY A 143 2.87 -9.91 -2.15
CA GLY A 143 2.27 -8.70 -1.62
C GLY A 143 1.09 -8.18 -2.42
N PRO A 144 0.49 -7.06 -2.00
CA PRO A 144 -0.51 -6.36 -2.78
C PRO A 144 0.12 -5.75 -4.05
N LEU A 145 -0.75 -5.26 -4.94
CA LEU A 145 -0.33 -4.55 -6.13
C LEU A 145 0.13 -3.14 -5.72
N LEU A 146 1.41 -2.82 -5.91
CA LEU A 146 2.01 -1.53 -5.55
C LEU A 146 2.47 -0.78 -6.79
N LEU A 147 2.44 0.55 -6.74
CA LEU A 147 3.09 1.39 -7.75
C LEU A 147 4.60 1.29 -7.54
N GLU A 148 5.37 1.04 -8.59
CA GLU A 148 6.82 0.82 -8.48
C GLU A 148 7.68 1.70 -9.38
N THR A 149 7.05 2.62 -10.12
CA THR A 149 7.74 3.64 -10.92
C THR A 149 7.78 4.96 -10.16
N PRO A 150 8.95 5.43 -9.70
CA PRO A 150 9.05 6.70 -9.00
C PRO A 150 8.89 7.89 -9.93
N PHE A 151 8.49 9.00 -9.36
CA PHE A 151 8.41 10.30 -10.02
C PHE A 151 9.65 11.14 -9.72
N VAL A 152 10.00 12.03 -10.65
CA VAL A 152 11.05 13.04 -10.45
C VAL A 152 10.38 14.36 -10.08
N PHE A 153 10.83 14.98 -8.98
CA PHE A 153 10.45 16.31 -8.54
C PHE A 153 11.67 17.23 -8.54
N VAL A 154 11.50 18.53 -8.77
CA VAL A 154 12.61 19.49 -8.83
C VAL A 154 12.32 20.70 -7.93
N PRO A 155 12.37 20.53 -6.59
CA PRO A 155 11.97 21.57 -5.65
C PRO A 155 12.86 22.82 -5.69
N GLY A 156 14.12 22.69 -6.13
CA GLY A 156 15.07 23.80 -6.24
C GLY A 156 14.92 24.67 -7.49
N LEU A 157 14.04 24.29 -8.44
CA LEU A 157 14.05 24.84 -9.81
C LEU A 157 14.01 26.37 -9.86
N ALA A 158 13.10 27.00 -9.13
CA ALA A 158 12.94 28.45 -9.16
C ALA A 158 14.17 29.18 -8.63
N ASN A 159 14.81 28.66 -7.57
CA ASN A 159 16.00 29.25 -6.97
C ASN A 159 17.21 29.09 -7.91
N ASP A 160 17.41 27.88 -8.44
CA ASP A 160 18.51 27.56 -9.35
C ASP A 160 18.39 28.38 -10.64
N LEU A 161 17.19 28.48 -11.21
CA LEU A 161 16.92 29.30 -12.38
C LEU A 161 17.14 30.78 -12.11
N THR A 162 16.71 31.30 -10.96
CA THR A 162 16.93 32.71 -10.59
C THR A 162 18.41 33.03 -10.49
N ALA A 163 19.20 32.16 -9.85
CA ALA A 163 20.65 32.35 -9.73
C ALA A 163 21.36 32.29 -11.09
N ALA A 164 21.02 31.29 -11.92
CA ALA A 164 21.61 31.13 -13.25
C ALA A 164 21.22 32.28 -14.20
N LEU A 165 19.97 32.74 -14.13
CA LEU A 165 19.51 33.91 -14.89
C LEU A 165 20.19 35.20 -14.43
N ALA A 166 20.39 35.39 -13.13
CA ALA A 166 21.11 36.56 -12.63
C ALA A 166 22.55 36.62 -13.19
N ALA A 167 23.22 35.47 -13.27
CA ALA A 167 24.53 35.36 -13.90
C ALA A 167 24.47 35.64 -15.42
N GLY A 168 23.46 35.10 -16.11
CA GLY A 168 23.25 35.34 -17.54
C GLY A 168 23.00 36.82 -17.87
N ILE A 169 22.18 37.50 -17.06
CA ILE A 169 21.92 38.95 -17.19
C ILE A 169 23.21 39.74 -16.93
N ALA A 170 23.96 39.41 -15.89
CA ALA A 170 25.23 40.07 -15.58
C ALA A 170 26.28 39.89 -16.70
N GLY A 171 26.25 38.73 -17.39
CA GLY A 171 27.09 38.45 -18.56
C GLY A 171 26.70 39.24 -19.81
N ASN A 172 25.47 39.74 -19.90
CA ASN A 172 25.01 40.62 -20.97
C ASN A 172 25.19 42.09 -20.56
N ALA A 173 26.36 42.67 -20.88
CA ALA A 173 26.71 44.03 -20.45
C ALA A 173 25.69 45.10 -20.88
N GLN A 174 25.06 44.94 -22.04
CA GLN A 174 24.05 45.84 -22.58
C GLN A 174 22.77 45.77 -21.74
N LEU A 175 22.31 44.56 -21.41
CA LEU A 175 21.14 44.36 -20.55
C LEU A 175 21.42 44.82 -19.12
N ALA A 176 22.54 44.42 -18.53
CA ALA A 176 22.94 44.81 -17.18
C ALA A 176 23.05 46.34 -17.05
N GLY A 177 23.65 47.01 -18.04
CA GLY A 177 23.73 48.47 -18.09
C GLY A 177 22.36 49.15 -18.22
N ALA A 178 21.49 48.62 -19.07
CA ALA A 178 20.13 49.13 -19.25
C ALA A 178 19.30 48.99 -17.96
N LEU A 179 19.37 47.83 -17.30
CA LEU A 179 18.70 47.58 -16.01
C LEU A 179 19.26 48.48 -14.89
N GLY A 180 20.58 48.68 -14.87
CA GLY A 180 21.25 49.55 -13.91
C GLY A 180 20.78 51.02 -13.97
N ALA A 181 20.39 51.52 -15.14
CA ALA A 181 19.80 52.85 -15.29
C ALA A 181 18.45 53.00 -14.55
N PHE A 182 17.76 51.90 -14.30
CA PHE A 182 16.55 51.83 -13.47
C PHE A 182 16.83 51.45 -12.02
N GLY A 183 18.10 51.36 -11.62
CA GLY A 183 18.51 50.95 -10.27
C GLY A 183 18.30 49.46 -9.97
N LEU A 184 18.13 48.62 -11.00
CA LEU A 184 17.93 47.18 -10.85
C LEU A 184 19.25 46.43 -10.97
N SER A 185 19.54 45.59 -9.98
CA SER A 185 20.61 44.58 -10.09
C SER A 185 20.16 43.40 -10.95
N SER A 186 21.13 42.67 -11.51
CA SER A 186 20.88 41.44 -12.29
C SER A 186 20.11 40.39 -11.48
N ALA A 187 20.35 40.30 -10.17
CA ALA A 187 19.64 39.40 -9.27
C ALA A 187 18.17 39.80 -9.07
N GLN A 188 17.89 41.10 -8.89
CA GLN A 188 16.51 41.61 -8.79
C GLN A 188 15.74 41.40 -10.09
N ALA A 189 16.37 41.66 -11.24
CA ALA A 189 15.76 41.43 -12.54
C ALA A 189 15.47 39.95 -12.80
N ALA A 190 16.40 39.06 -12.47
CA ALA A 190 16.19 37.61 -12.58
C ALA A 190 15.02 37.12 -11.71
N GLY A 191 14.96 37.56 -10.44
CA GLY A 191 13.87 37.22 -9.54
C GLY A 191 12.50 37.68 -10.05
N LEU A 192 12.44 38.87 -10.65
CA LEU A 192 11.21 39.37 -11.28
C LEU A 192 10.79 38.50 -12.47
N VAL A 193 11.71 38.15 -13.37
CA VAL A 193 11.41 37.29 -14.53
C VAL A 193 10.91 35.91 -14.07
N VAL A 194 11.57 35.29 -13.10
CA VAL A 194 11.14 33.98 -12.57
C VAL A 194 9.79 34.08 -11.87
N SER A 195 9.52 35.17 -11.14
CA SER A 195 8.22 35.39 -10.50
C SER A 195 7.06 35.55 -11.50
N LEU A 196 7.31 36.23 -12.63
CA LEU A 196 6.33 36.39 -13.70
C LEU A 196 6.03 35.05 -14.40
N ALA A 197 6.98 34.12 -14.38
CA ALA A 197 6.86 32.79 -14.96
C ALA A 197 6.46 31.71 -13.94
N ALA A 198 6.18 32.07 -12.68
CA ALA A 198 5.97 31.11 -11.60
C ALA A 198 4.87 30.08 -11.94
N ASP A 199 3.76 30.53 -12.54
CA ASP A 199 2.64 29.65 -12.93
C ASP A 199 2.98 28.68 -14.08
N GLN A 200 4.08 28.92 -14.79
CA GLN A 200 4.55 28.08 -15.90
C GLN A 200 5.69 27.12 -15.49
N LEU A 201 6.23 27.29 -14.28
CA LEU A 201 7.30 26.45 -13.76
C LEU A 201 6.70 25.33 -12.88
N PRO A 202 7.22 24.09 -13.00
CA PRO A 202 6.87 23.04 -12.05
C PRO A 202 7.15 23.47 -10.61
N SER A 203 6.16 23.31 -9.73
CA SER A 203 6.34 23.51 -8.30
C SER A 203 7.11 22.34 -7.65
N ALA A 204 7.48 22.48 -6.38
CA ALA A 204 8.11 21.40 -5.61
C ALA A 204 7.28 20.11 -5.53
N THR A 205 5.96 20.19 -5.73
CA THR A 205 5.03 19.06 -5.71
C THR A 205 4.55 18.66 -7.10
N THR A 206 5.09 19.27 -8.16
CA THR A 206 4.74 18.92 -9.54
C THR A 206 5.75 17.90 -10.08
N PRO A 207 5.33 16.68 -10.42
CA PRO A 207 6.23 15.70 -11.01
C PRO A 207 6.61 16.13 -12.43
N VAL A 208 7.90 16.06 -12.75
CA VAL A 208 8.44 16.44 -14.06
C VAL A 208 8.81 15.25 -14.93
N ALA A 209 8.91 14.05 -14.34
CA ALA A 209 9.20 12.80 -15.04
C ALA A 209 8.63 11.59 -14.29
N VAL A 210 8.50 10.47 -15.01
CA VAL A 210 8.35 9.13 -14.45
C VAL A 210 9.60 8.33 -14.78
N VAL A 211 10.16 7.64 -13.78
CA VAL A 211 11.27 6.70 -13.97
C VAL A 211 10.69 5.33 -14.27
N GLN A 212 10.99 4.79 -15.44
CA GLN A 212 10.49 3.51 -15.91
C GLN A 212 11.57 2.74 -16.69
N PRO A 213 11.44 1.41 -16.87
CA PRO A 213 12.31 0.65 -17.76
C PRO A 213 12.30 1.23 -19.17
N SER A 214 13.47 1.29 -19.83
CA SER A 214 13.61 1.85 -21.19
C SER A 214 12.72 1.13 -22.20
N GLN A 215 12.51 -0.18 -22.00
CA GLN A 215 11.67 -1.02 -22.85
C GLN A 215 10.17 -0.69 -22.72
N ASN A 216 9.76 0.00 -21.65
CA ASN A 216 8.39 0.47 -21.44
C ASN A 216 8.15 1.89 -21.99
N ASN A 217 9.10 2.45 -22.75
CA ASN A 217 8.92 3.77 -23.33
C ASN A 217 7.88 3.74 -24.46
N ALA A 218 6.70 4.31 -24.22
CA ALA A 218 5.64 4.50 -25.21
C ALA A 218 6.06 5.42 -26.39
N GLY A 219 7.15 6.18 -26.25
CA GLY A 219 7.73 7.02 -27.28
C GLY A 219 7.41 8.52 -27.13
N LEU A 220 8.03 9.33 -28.00
CA LEU A 220 7.84 10.79 -27.98
C LEU A 220 6.38 11.17 -28.23
N GLY A 221 5.87 12.10 -27.42
CA GLY A 221 4.48 12.56 -27.46
C GLY A 221 3.49 11.65 -26.72
N GLN A 222 3.95 10.56 -26.11
CA GLN A 222 3.13 9.68 -25.27
C GLN A 222 3.45 9.89 -23.79
N THR A 223 2.42 9.89 -22.95
CA THR A 223 2.59 9.99 -21.50
C THR A 223 3.30 8.72 -20.99
N PRO A 224 4.40 8.85 -20.24
CA PRO A 224 5.04 7.73 -19.56
C PRO A 224 4.06 6.96 -18.67
N GLU A 225 4.20 5.64 -18.60
CA GLU A 225 3.25 4.80 -17.88
C GLU A 225 3.67 4.62 -16.41
N MET A 226 2.65 4.52 -15.56
CA MET A 226 2.83 4.10 -14.17
C MET A 226 2.73 2.58 -14.11
N MET A 227 3.75 1.92 -13.59
CA MET A 227 3.74 0.46 -13.49
C MET A 227 3.36 0.01 -12.08
N LEU A 228 2.33 -0.81 -12.04
CA LEU A 228 1.89 -1.49 -10.83
C LEU A 228 2.32 -2.96 -10.89
N THR A 229 2.97 -3.46 -9.85
CA THR A 229 3.36 -4.88 -9.78
C THR A 229 3.26 -5.41 -8.36
N TYR A 230 3.20 -6.73 -8.27
CA TYR A 230 3.38 -7.46 -7.03
C TYR A 230 4.87 -7.64 -6.74
N ARG A 231 5.21 -7.78 -5.46
CA ARG A 231 6.54 -8.17 -5.00
C ARG A 231 6.43 -9.32 -4.02
N ASN A 232 7.47 -10.15 -3.98
CA ASN A 232 7.66 -10.98 -2.80
C ASN A 232 8.13 -10.10 -1.65
N PHE A 233 7.54 -10.30 -0.49
CA PHE A 233 7.93 -9.63 0.74
C PHE A 233 7.85 -10.63 1.89
N GLY A 234 8.54 -10.31 2.96
CA GLY A 234 8.23 -10.88 4.25
C GLY A 234 8.75 -12.29 4.46
N LYS A 235 9.08 -12.54 5.72
CA LYS A 235 9.36 -13.86 6.26
C LYS A 235 8.74 -13.94 7.64
N VAL A 236 8.00 -15.02 7.89
CA VAL A 236 7.40 -15.25 9.21
C VAL A 236 7.70 -16.64 9.70
N SER A 237 7.94 -16.73 11.00
CA SER A 237 8.07 -17.98 11.72
C SER A 237 7.07 -18.01 12.85
N PHE A 238 6.28 -19.06 12.92
CA PHE A 238 5.33 -19.26 14.01
C PHE A 238 5.26 -20.73 14.39
N TYR A 239 4.87 -20.99 15.63
CA TYR A 239 4.68 -22.34 16.13
C TYR A 239 3.33 -22.46 16.82
N GLY A 240 2.88 -23.69 16.99
CA GLY A 240 1.60 -23.94 17.62
C GLY A 240 1.44 -25.36 18.09
N ALA A 241 0.28 -25.59 18.68
CA ALA A 241 -0.11 -26.88 19.21
C ALA A 241 -1.59 -27.14 18.92
N ASP A 242 -1.89 -28.35 18.46
CA ASP A 242 -3.24 -28.87 18.32
C ASP A 242 -3.42 -30.06 19.24
N ILE A 243 -4.46 -30.02 20.06
CA ILE A 243 -4.76 -31.07 21.04
C ILE A 243 -6.22 -31.49 20.84
N ALA A 244 -6.44 -32.79 20.68
CA ALA A 244 -7.76 -33.39 20.61
C ALA A 244 -7.87 -34.57 21.58
N LEU A 245 -8.89 -34.55 22.42
CA LEU A 245 -9.19 -35.57 23.41
C LEU A 245 -10.62 -36.08 23.17
N GLN A 246 -10.78 -37.39 23.12
CA GLN A 246 -12.08 -38.06 23.17
C GLN A 246 -12.03 -39.05 24.33
N TYR A 247 -13.00 -38.96 25.24
CA TYR A 247 -13.05 -39.79 26.43
C TYR A 247 -14.42 -40.46 26.55
N MET A 248 -14.43 -41.78 26.40
CA MET A 248 -15.57 -42.66 26.59
C MET A 248 -15.66 -42.94 28.10
N ALA A 249 -16.31 -42.04 28.84
CA ALA A 249 -16.36 -42.11 30.30
C ALA A 249 -17.09 -43.38 30.78
N ASN A 250 -18.09 -43.84 30.03
CA ASN A 250 -18.78 -45.13 30.16
C ASN A 250 -19.60 -45.40 28.88
N ASP A 251 -20.31 -46.53 28.82
CA ASP A 251 -21.14 -46.95 27.68
C ASP A 251 -22.24 -45.96 27.27
N ASN A 252 -22.52 -44.95 28.10
CA ASN A 252 -23.58 -43.99 27.92
C ASN A 252 -23.08 -42.53 27.84
N LEU A 253 -21.81 -42.24 28.16
CA LEU A 253 -21.28 -40.88 28.25
C LEU A 253 -19.96 -40.76 27.50
N ASP A 254 -20.00 -39.94 26.44
CA ASP A 254 -18.83 -39.52 25.69
C ASP A 254 -18.52 -38.06 25.99
N LEU A 255 -17.26 -37.74 26.26
CA LEU A 255 -16.74 -36.39 26.38
C LEU A 255 -15.73 -36.13 25.27
N TYR A 256 -15.62 -34.89 24.82
CA TYR A 256 -14.53 -34.47 23.95
C TYR A 256 -14.02 -33.09 24.31
N GLY A 257 -12.78 -32.81 23.92
CA GLY A 257 -12.16 -31.50 24.01
C GLY A 257 -11.16 -31.31 22.89
N ASN A 258 -11.16 -30.15 22.25
CA ASN A 258 -10.21 -29.74 21.23
C ASN A 258 -9.64 -28.37 21.58
N LEU A 259 -8.35 -28.16 21.35
CA LEU A 259 -7.64 -26.90 21.60
C LEU A 259 -6.62 -26.68 20.49
N SER A 260 -6.63 -25.51 19.87
CA SER A 260 -5.63 -25.07 18.90
C SER A 260 -5.01 -23.77 19.39
N LEU A 261 -3.68 -23.72 19.39
CA LEU A 261 -2.86 -22.60 19.80
C LEU A 261 -1.88 -22.25 18.68
N VAL A 262 -1.69 -20.97 18.40
CA VAL A 262 -0.59 -20.46 17.55
C VAL A 262 0.10 -19.31 18.27
N SER A 263 1.42 -19.18 18.07
CA SER A 263 2.27 -18.21 18.77
C SER A 263 1.92 -16.77 18.44
N ASP A 264 1.55 -16.52 17.18
CA ASP A 264 1.16 -15.20 16.70
C ASP A 264 0.06 -15.26 15.64
N ASP A 265 -0.69 -14.17 15.50
CA ASP A 265 -1.74 -13.96 14.49
C ASP A 265 -1.54 -12.70 13.64
N PHE A 266 -0.54 -11.88 13.96
CA PHE A 266 -0.17 -10.67 13.22
C PHE A 266 1.34 -10.50 13.19
N PHE A 267 1.86 -10.01 12.06
CA PHE A 267 3.27 -9.72 11.86
C PHE A 267 3.38 -8.32 11.24
N ASP A 268 4.07 -7.42 11.93
CA ASP A 268 4.35 -6.07 11.45
C ASP A 268 5.55 -6.01 10.48
N GLU A 269 5.89 -4.82 10.01
CA GLU A 269 6.93 -4.61 9.02
C GLU A 269 8.33 -5.00 9.55
N GLU A 270 8.58 -4.81 10.85
CA GLU A 270 9.81 -5.21 11.49
C GLU A 270 9.93 -6.73 11.62
N GLU A 271 8.85 -7.41 12.05
CA GLU A 271 8.80 -8.87 12.15
C GLU A 271 8.91 -9.56 10.78
N LEU A 272 8.47 -8.89 9.73
CA LEU A 272 8.57 -9.37 8.35
C LEU A 272 9.94 -9.16 7.72
N GLU A 273 10.88 -8.46 8.37
CA GLU A 273 12.15 -8.01 7.79
C GLU A 273 11.97 -7.00 6.63
N GLU A 274 10.91 -6.18 6.68
CA GLU A 274 10.53 -5.19 5.64
C GLU A 274 10.38 -3.76 6.23
N PRO A 275 11.39 -3.19 6.91
CA PRO A 275 11.25 -1.91 7.61
C PRO A 275 10.91 -0.75 6.68
N ASP A 276 10.12 0.20 7.18
CA ASP A 276 9.67 1.43 6.49
C ASP A 276 8.81 1.18 5.24
N THR A 277 8.13 0.03 5.14
CA THR A 277 7.27 -0.33 4.00
C THR A 277 5.78 -0.21 4.29
N GLY A 278 5.40 -0.18 5.57
CA GLY A 278 4.03 -0.30 6.04
C GLY A 278 3.37 -1.65 5.73
N LEU A 279 4.15 -2.66 5.31
CA LEU A 279 3.65 -3.99 5.02
C LEU A 279 3.39 -4.75 6.31
N ALA A 280 2.29 -5.49 6.34
CA ALA A 280 1.93 -6.34 7.47
C ALA A 280 1.27 -7.62 6.96
N LEU A 281 1.24 -8.63 7.81
CA LEU A 281 0.59 -9.91 7.54
C LEU A 281 -0.28 -10.29 8.73
N ALA A 282 -1.56 -10.59 8.48
CA ALA A 282 -2.41 -11.26 9.46
C ALA A 282 -2.62 -12.72 9.04
N LEU A 283 -2.65 -13.63 10.01
CA LEU A 283 -3.04 -15.03 9.74
C LEU A 283 -4.53 -15.16 9.38
N ASN A 284 -5.32 -14.11 9.62
CA ASN A 284 -6.78 -14.13 9.48
C ASN A 284 -7.42 -15.26 10.31
N ALA A 285 -6.80 -15.59 11.45
CA ALA A 285 -7.15 -16.70 12.31
C ALA A 285 -6.74 -16.38 13.76
N PRO A 286 -7.44 -16.94 14.77
CA PRO A 286 -7.16 -16.68 16.18
C PRO A 286 -5.91 -17.37 16.69
N LYS A 287 -5.21 -16.70 17.62
CA LYS A 287 -4.16 -17.32 18.46
C LYS A 287 -4.65 -18.51 19.26
N LEU A 288 -5.89 -18.46 19.74
CA LEU A 288 -6.49 -19.50 20.57
C LEU A 288 -7.92 -19.80 20.10
N LYS A 289 -8.21 -21.08 19.84
CA LYS A 289 -9.58 -21.57 19.68
C LYS A 289 -9.72 -22.94 20.33
N GLY A 290 -10.90 -23.22 20.86
CA GLY A 290 -11.15 -24.47 21.54
C GLY A 290 -12.61 -24.85 21.56
N SER A 291 -12.87 -26.14 21.75
CA SER A 291 -14.22 -26.65 21.93
C SER A 291 -14.22 -27.79 22.94
N ALA A 292 -15.29 -27.93 23.70
CA ALA A 292 -15.49 -29.07 24.56
C ALA A 292 -16.97 -29.40 24.63
N GLY A 293 -17.30 -30.67 24.80
CA GLY A 293 -18.67 -31.10 24.84
C GLY A 293 -18.85 -32.51 25.36
N PHE A 294 -20.11 -32.88 25.50
CA PHE A 294 -20.50 -34.21 25.91
C PHE A 294 -21.71 -34.70 25.11
N ARG A 295 -21.84 -36.03 25.05
CA ARG A 295 -23.04 -36.73 24.62
C ARG A 295 -23.40 -37.76 25.69
N TYR A 296 -24.67 -37.79 26.07
CA TYR A 296 -25.19 -38.79 26.98
C TYR A 296 -26.38 -39.53 26.34
N GLN A 297 -26.32 -40.87 26.34
CA GLN A 297 -27.38 -41.75 25.85
C GLN A 297 -28.10 -42.40 27.04
N PHE A 298 -29.36 -42.05 27.24
CA PHE A 298 -30.22 -42.71 28.20
C PHE A 298 -30.72 -44.06 27.66
N LYS A 299 -31.03 -44.97 28.58
CA LYS A 299 -31.52 -46.32 28.27
C LYS A 299 -32.92 -46.35 27.63
N ASN A 300 -33.69 -45.26 27.75
CA ASN A 300 -35.05 -45.14 27.22
C ASN A 300 -35.10 -44.55 25.79
N GLY A 301 -33.99 -44.60 25.05
CA GLY A 301 -33.89 -44.06 23.70
C GLY A 301 -33.60 -42.55 23.62
N LEU A 302 -33.69 -41.81 24.73
CA LEU A 302 -33.32 -40.38 24.77
C LEU A 302 -31.79 -40.21 24.71
N SER A 303 -31.35 -39.22 23.96
CA SER A 303 -29.97 -38.77 23.89
C SER A 303 -29.92 -37.25 24.05
N VAL A 304 -28.92 -36.76 24.76
CA VAL A 304 -28.67 -35.32 24.93
C VAL A 304 -27.21 -35.01 24.66
N ASN A 305 -26.94 -33.81 24.16
CA ASN A 305 -25.59 -33.32 23.96
C ASN A 305 -25.51 -31.82 24.21
N ALA A 306 -24.33 -31.35 24.59
CA ALA A 306 -23.99 -29.94 24.64
C ALA A 306 -22.53 -29.74 24.26
N SER A 307 -22.24 -28.63 23.59
CA SER A 307 -20.89 -28.25 23.20
C SER A 307 -20.66 -26.75 23.33
N GLY A 308 -19.60 -26.37 24.02
CA GLY A 308 -19.07 -25.02 24.05
C GLY A 308 -17.96 -24.85 23.03
N ARG A 309 -17.92 -23.71 22.34
CA ARG A 309 -16.86 -23.32 21.40
C ARG A 309 -16.40 -21.91 21.74
N TYR A 310 -15.11 -21.72 21.93
CA TYR A 310 -14.48 -20.42 22.17
C TYR A 310 -13.49 -20.12 21.03
N THR A 311 -13.52 -18.87 20.57
CA THR A 311 -12.58 -18.32 19.59
C THR A 311 -12.10 -16.98 20.13
N ASP A 312 -10.78 -16.82 20.24
CA ASP A 312 -10.17 -15.55 20.62
C ASP A 312 -10.36 -14.50 19.52
N GLY A 313 -10.20 -13.23 19.86
CA GLY A 313 -10.23 -12.16 18.87
C GLY A 313 -9.01 -12.21 17.95
N PHE A 314 -9.16 -11.79 16.70
CA PHE A 314 -8.05 -11.86 15.74
C PHE A 314 -8.14 -10.78 14.65
N PRO A 315 -6.98 -10.34 14.14
CA PRO A 315 -6.93 -9.37 13.06
C PRO A 315 -7.22 -10.05 11.71
N VAL A 316 -7.90 -9.30 10.85
CA VAL A 316 -8.13 -9.65 9.45
C VAL A 316 -7.46 -8.60 8.58
N LEU A 317 -6.58 -9.06 7.70
CA LEU A 317 -5.91 -8.28 6.67
C LEU A 317 -5.98 -9.09 5.37
N SER A 318 -7.06 -8.88 4.61
CA SER A 318 -7.33 -9.62 3.37
C SER A 318 -7.97 -8.71 2.32
N GLY A 319 -7.13 -8.09 1.49
CA GLY A 319 -7.59 -7.16 0.46
C GLY A 319 -8.38 -5.99 1.07
N PRO A 320 -9.63 -5.73 0.65
CA PRO A 320 -10.44 -4.65 1.22
C PRO A 320 -11.01 -4.95 2.61
N TYR A 321 -10.92 -6.20 3.08
CA TYR A 321 -11.43 -6.59 4.39
C TYR A 321 -10.32 -6.44 5.43
N VAL A 322 -10.37 -5.33 6.17
CA VAL A 322 -9.35 -4.96 7.17
C VAL A 322 -10.04 -4.60 8.48
N GLY A 323 -9.58 -5.19 9.59
CA GLY A 323 -10.05 -4.89 10.95
C GLY A 323 -10.04 -6.13 11.84
N ASP A 324 -10.61 -6.01 13.04
CA ASP A 324 -10.58 -7.09 14.04
C ASP A 324 -11.92 -7.85 14.11
N VAL A 325 -11.82 -9.16 14.27
CA VAL A 325 -12.93 -10.01 14.70
C VAL A 325 -12.89 -10.11 16.24
N PRO A 326 -13.94 -9.70 16.97
CA PRO A 326 -13.97 -9.85 18.42
C PRO A 326 -14.00 -11.31 18.85
N SER A 327 -13.47 -11.61 20.04
CA SER A 327 -13.60 -12.95 20.64
C SER A 327 -15.08 -13.33 20.84
N TYR A 328 -15.41 -14.61 20.68
CA TYR A 328 -16.77 -15.09 20.92
C TYR A 328 -16.81 -16.48 21.52
N PHE A 329 -17.89 -16.73 22.26
CA PHE A 329 -18.24 -18.04 22.80
C PHE A 329 -19.63 -18.45 22.32
N LEU A 330 -19.76 -19.69 21.87
CA LEU A 330 -21.01 -20.30 21.42
C LEU A 330 -21.29 -21.55 22.24
N LEU A 331 -22.54 -21.68 22.71
CA LEU A 331 -23.04 -22.88 23.33
C LEU A 331 -24.09 -23.50 22.42
N ASP A 332 -23.88 -24.74 22.03
CA ASP A 332 -24.81 -25.53 21.24
C ASP A 332 -25.37 -26.66 22.10
N VAL A 333 -26.66 -26.98 21.95
CA VAL A 333 -27.33 -28.07 22.67
C VAL A 333 -28.17 -28.89 21.71
N GLY A 334 -28.34 -30.17 22.02
CA GLY A 334 -29.18 -31.05 21.24
C GLY A 334 -29.83 -32.15 22.08
N ALA A 335 -31.00 -32.59 21.62
CA ALA A 335 -31.69 -33.75 22.12
C ALA A 335 -32.16 -34.61 20.95
N GLY A 336 -32.11 -35.92 21.09
CA GLY A 336 -32.64 -36.85 20.10
C GLY A 336 -33.30 -38.03 20.76
N PHE A 337 -34.32 -38.59 20.13
CA PHE A 337 -35.07 -39.71 20.66
C PHE A 337 -35.18 -40.82 19.60
N ASP A 338 -34.77 -42.02 20.00
CA ASP A 338 -34.94 -43.23 19.21
C ASP A 338 -36.38 -43.72 19.34
N LEU A 339 -37.09 -43.77 18.21
CA LEU A 339 -38.48 -44.21 18.09
C LEU A 339 -38.58 -45.62 17.50
N SER A 340 -37.51 -46.41 17.56
CA SER A 340 -37.47 -47.79 17.03
C SER A 340 -38.52 -48.71 17.63
N GLU A 341 -39.04 -48.40 18.83
CA GLU A 341 -40.20 -49.09 19.42
C GLU A 341 -41.48 -48.91 18.59
N PHE A 342 -41.63 -47.79 17.88
CA PHE A 342 -42.79 -47.49 17.03
C PHE A 342 -42.56 -47.90 15.57
N ALA A 343 -41.37 -47.62 15.05
CA ALA A 343 -40.96 -47.99 13.70
C ALA A 343 -39.43 -48.23 13.71
N PRO A 344 -38.96 -49.45 13.43
CA PRO A 344 -37.52 -49.75 13.43
C PRO A 344 -36.73 -48.75 12.58
N GLY A 345 -35.64 -48.21 13.13
CA GLY A 345 -34.77 -47.26 12.44
C GLY A 345 -35.25 -45.80 12.46
N LEU A 346 -36.40 -45.49 13.06
CA LEU A 346 -36.93 -44.13 13.17
C LEU A 346 -36.27 -43.34 14.32
N ARG A 347 -35.76 -42.14 14.03
CA ARG A 347 -35.17 -41.23 15.03
C ARG A 347 -35.54 -39.78 14.76
N ILE A 348 -35.75 -39.00 15.82
CA ILE A 348 -35.93 -37.54 15.75
C ILE A 348 -34.81 -36.86 16.53
N ASP A 349 -34.19 -35.84 15.95
CA ASP A 349 -33.20 -34.97 16.61
C ASP A 349 -33.65 -33.51 16.53
N VAL A 350 -33.37 -32.76 17.59
CA VAL A 350 -33.51 -31.29 17.65
C VAL A 350 -32.20 -30.73 18.18
N THR A 351 -31.63 -29.77 17.46
CA THR A 351 -30.41 -29.07 17.84
C THR A 351 -30.64 -27.57 17.81
N VAL A 352 -30.12 -26.87 18.81
CA VAL A 352 -30.10 -25.41 18.86
C VAL A 352 -28.64 -24.97 18.98
N SER A 353 -28.13 -24.31 17.95
CA SER A 353 -26.81 -23.70 17.97
C SER A 353 -26.88 -22.26 18.48
N ASN A 354 -25.83 -21.82 19.17
CA ASN A 354 -25.73 -20.50 19.77
C ASN A 354 -26.94 -20.19 20.67
N VAL A 355 -27.16 -21.05 21.67
CA VAL A 355 -28.27 -20.93 22.65
C VAL A 355 -28.22 -19.62 23.42
N GLY A 356 -27.05 -19.02 23.58
CA GLY A 356 -26.89 -17.68 24.17
C GLY A 356 -27.38 -16.55 23.26
N ASP A 357 -27.66 -16.82 21.99
CA ASP A 357 -27.92 -15.83 20.94
C ASP A 357 -26.83 -14.75 20.86
N ASN A 358 -25.58 -15.17 20.99
CA ASN A 358 -24.42 -14.30 20.88
C ASN A 358 -24.23 -13.91 19.41
N MET A 359 -24.64 -12.70 19.03
CA MET A 359 -24.49 -12.17 17.68
C MET A 359 -23.02 -11.90 17.38
N HIS A 360 -22.43 -12.68 16.48
CA HIS A 360 -20.99 -12.63 16.17
C HIS A 360 -20.75 -12.62 14.66
N ARG A 361 -19.53 -12.26 14.27
CA ARG A 361 -19.00 -12.42 12.91
C ARG A 361 -17.76 -13.30 13.00
N GLU A 362 -17.54 -14.12 11.98
CA GLU A 362 -16.33 -14.95 11.89
C GLU A 362 -15.33 -14.39 10.87
N PHE A 363 -15.68 -13.28 10.19
CA PHE A 363 -14.82 -12.57 9.26
C PHE A 363 -15.27 -11.11 9.11
N VAL A 364 -14.33 -10.21 8.81
CA VAL A 364 -14.64 -8.80 8.56
C VAL A 364 -15.46 -8.66 7.27
N GLY A 365 -16.56 -7.91 7.35
CA GLY A 365 -17.49 -7.72 6.22
C GLY A 365 -18.55 -8.80 6.06
N ALA A 366 -18.47 -9.92 6.79
CA ALA A 366 -19.50 -10.95 6.81
C ALA A 366 -20.75 -10.51 7.61
N PRO A 367 -21.96 -11.03 7.27
CA PRO A 367 -23.14 -10.81 8.10
C PRO A 367 -22.98 -11.44 9.49
N GLN A 368 -23.68 -10.88 10.48
CA GLN A 368 -23.70 -11.48 11.82
C GLN A 368 -24.55 -12.74 11.86
N MET A 369 -24.12 -13.72 12.65
CA MET A 369 -24.83 -14.97 12.90
C MET A 369 -25.34 -15.02 14.34
N GLY A 370 -26.61 -15.40 14.49
CA GLY A 370 -27.29 -15.57 15.77
C GLY A 370 -27.66 -17.02 16.06
N ARG A 371 -28.69 -17.22 16.86
CA ARG A 371 -29.23 -18.54 17.18
C ARG A 371 -29.87 -19.21 15.96
N MET A 372 -29.65 -20.52 15.82
CA MET A 372 -30.33 -21.34 14.82
C MET A 372 -30.85 -22.63 15.48
N ALA A 373 -32.07 -23.02 15.14
CA ALA A 373 -32.66 -24.29 15.55
C ALA A 373 -32.91 -25.17 14.33
N MET A 374 -32.59 -26.45 14.43
CA MET A 374 -32.78 -27.43 13.37
C MET A 374 -33.42 -28.69 13.96
N GLY A 375 -34.44 -29.20 13.27
CA GLY A 375 -35.02 -30.51 13.52
C GLY A 375 -34.65 -31.46 12.39
N ARG A 376 -34.40 -32.73 12.72
CA ARG A 376 -34.11 -33.78 11.74
C ARG A 376 -34.91 -35.04 12.10
N VAL A 377 -35.46 -35.68 11.08
CA VAL A 377 -36.05 -37.01 11.18
C VAL A 377 -35.24 -37.94 10.30
N THR A 378 -34.81 -39.07 10.86
CA THR A 378 -34.02 -40.09 10.16
C THR A 378 -34.77 -41.41 10.20
N TYR A 379 -34.72 -42.16 9.10
CA TYR A 379 -35.30 -43.50 8.99
C TYR A 379 -34.32 -44.40 8.22
N ASP A 380 -33.71 -45.36 8.93
CA ASP A 380 -32.80 -46.34 8.35
C ASP A 380 -33.54 -47.68 8.14
N MET A 381 -33.45 -48.21 6.91
CA MET A 381 -34.15 -49.41 6.44
C MET A 381 -33.44 -50.72 6.80
#